data_AF-A0A834KYF4-F1
#
_entry.id   AF-A0A834KYF4-F1
#
_cell.length_a   1.000
_cell.length_b   1.000
_cell.length_c   1.000
_cell.angle_alpha   90.00
_cell.angle_beta   90.00
_cell.angle_gamma   90.00
#
_symmetry.space_group_name_H-M   'P 1'
#
loop_
_entity.id
_entity.type
_entity.pdbx_description
1 polymer ?
#
loop_
_entity_poly.entity_id
_entity_poly.type
_entity_poly.pdbx_seq_one_letter_code
_entity_poly.pdbx_strand_id
1 'polypeptide(L)'
;MRQIQPTAAHSTEMEPQEIREGYLVKKGTLLNSWSAVWVVLSEDGLEFYKKKTDRSPKGMIPLKGAKLLSPCQDFPKKTLVFKITSEKKQDHFFQASYVEEREFWVKDIKRAITCLEGGKRFARKSTRRSIRLPEVNLSDLYMQMKDQDSGIREIKLEQNNRLFSYCFTGVTVVEWMISNEKARNRPEALVLAVGLMNEGFLQPADDTSKEAAEGGEQTTFLDDTKALYYFADSGFFCEGYSSDEDVLVKEEFRGNIIKQGCLLKQVS
;
A
#
# COMPACT_ATOMS: atom_id res chain seq x y z
N MET A 1 -7.35 28.52 -56.31
CA MET A 1 -8.30 28.55 -55.18
C MET A 1 -7.73 27.69 -54.06
N ARG A 2 -7.56 28.29 -52.88
CA ARG A 2 -7.10 27.60 -51.65
C ARG A 2 -8.27 26.79 -51.09
N GLN A 3 -8.05 25.53 -50.76
CA GLN A 3 -8.84 24.84 -49.75
C GLN A 3 -7.93 24.52 -48.57
N ILE A 4 -8.23 25.15 -47.44
CA ILE A 4 -7.60 24.99 -46.15
C ILE A 4 -8.32 23.81 -45.48
N GLN A 5 -7.59 22.73 -45.20
CA GLN A 5 -8.06 21.68 -44.30
C GLN A 5 -7.96 22.18 -42.84
N PRO A 6 -8.92 21.87 -41.94
CA PRO A 6 -8.79 22.20 -40.54
C PRO A 6 -7.76 21.26 -39.88
N THR A 7 -6.73 21.85 -39.27
CA THR A 7 -5.78 21.14 -38.41
C THR A 7 -6.49 20.64 -37.15
N ALA A 8 -6.49 19.33 -36.94
CA ALA A 8 -6.93 18.72 -35.69
C ALA A 8 -5.96 19.14 -34.58
N ALA A 9 -6.47 19.89 -33.59
CA ALA A 9 -5.73 20.21 -32.38
C ALA A 9 -5.38 18.92 -31.63
N HIS A 10 -4.10 18.54 -31.65
CA HIS A 10 -3.54 17.60 -30.69
C HIS A 10 -3.70 18.20 -29.30
N SER A 11 -4.63 17.67 -28.51
CA SER A 11 -4.67 17.93 -27.08
C SER A 11 -3.46 17.26 -26.45
N THR A 12 -2.38 18.01 -26.24
CA THR A 12 -1.26 17.61 -25.40
C THR A 12 -1.78 17.34 -23.99
N GLU A 13 -1.77 16.07 -23.59
CA GLU A 13 -1.91 15.67 -22.19
C GLU A 13 -0.69 16.24 -21.46
N MET A 14 -0.88 17.32 -20.70
CA MET A 14 0.18 17.84 -19.84
C MET A 14 0.32 16.91 -18.64
N GLU A 15 1.35 16.06 -18.66
CA GLU A 15 1.81 15.40 -17.43
C GLU A 15 2.22 16.47 -16.41
N PRO A 16 1.83 16.33 -15.13
CA PRO A 16 2.18 17.30 -14.10
C PRO A 16 3.69 17.30 -13.93
N GLN A 17 4.28 18.49 -13.98
CA GLN A 17 5.74 18.61 -13.90
C GLN A 17 6.22 18.13 -12.52
N GLU A 18 7.18 17.21 -12.53
CA GLU A 18 7.85 16.76 -11.32
C GLU A 18 8.69 17.91 -10.75
N ILE A 19 8.45 18.23 -9.48
CA ILE A 19 9.12 19.32 -8.75
C ILE A 19 10.32 18.77 -7.99
N ARG A 20 10.16 17.59 -7.36
CA ARG A 20 11.20 16.97 -6.53
C ARG A 20 10.97 15.46 -6.41
N GLU A 21 12.05 14.71 -6.38
CA GLU A 21 12.06 13.30 -6.02
C GLU A 21 13.12 13.00 -4.97
N GLY A 22 12.93 11.97 -4.14
CA GLY A 22 13.91 11.58 -3.13
C GLY A 22 13.41 10.57 -2.12
N TYR A 23 14.32 9.95 -1.37
CA TYR A 23 13.95 9.02 -0.30
C TYR A 23 13.56 9.78 0.97
N LEU A 24 12.45 9.36 1.58
CA LEU A 24 12.00 9.81 2.90
C LEU A 24 11.58 8.60 3.73
N VAL A 25 11.55 8.75 5.05
CA VAL A 25 11.00 7.72 5.93
C VAL A 25 9.55 8.07 6.25
N LYS A 26 8.60 7.27 5.77
CA LYS A 26 7.16 7.48 6.01
C LYS A 26 6.68 6.64 7.18
N LYS A 27 5.81 7.22 8.01
CA LYS A 27 5.06 6.48 9.03
C LYS A 27 3.97 5.62 8.36
N GLY A 28 3.99 4.33 8.65
CA GLY A 28 2.96 3.37 8.29
C GLY A 28 1.68 3.61 9.08
N THR A 29 0.54 3.41 8.43
CA THR A 29 -0.81 3.66 8.96
C THR A 29 -1.17 2.66 10.09
N LEU A 30 -0.68 1.43 9.98
CA LEU A 30 -1.01 0.28 10.84
C LEU A 30 -0.09 0.10 12.04
N LEU A 31 1.18 -0.21 11.78
CA LEU A 31 2.12 -0.69 12.79
C LEU A 31 2.84 0.45 13.52
N ASN A 32 2.46 1.71 13.25
CA ASN A 32 3.24 2.90 13.61
C ASN A 32 4.73 2.78 13.22
N SER A 33 5.05 1.89 12.27
CA SER A 33 6.39 1.62 11.80
C SER A 33 6.84 2.71 10.84
N TRP A 34 8.14 2.90 10.71
CA TRP A 34 8.73 3.93 9.87
C TRP A 34 9.58 3.24 8.81
N SER A 35 9.22 3.37 7.54
CA SER A 35 9.90 2.70 6.42
C SER A 35 10.37 3.71 5.38
N ALA A 36 11.54 3.47 4.80
CA ALA A 36 12.03 4.24 3.67
C ALA A 36 11.10 4.04 2.46
N VAL A 37 10.71 5.14 1.82
CA VAL A 37 9.92 5.20 0.60
C VAL A 37 10.55 6.20 -0.35
N TRP A 38 10.43 5.94 -1.64
CA TRP A 38 10.78 6.91 -2.67
C TRP A 38 9.60 7.85 -2.87
N VAL A 39 9.80 9.16 -2.76
CA VAL A 39 8.74 10.17 -2.84
C VAL A 39 8.94 11.00 -4.10
N VAL A 40 7.86 11.25 -4.82
CA VAL A 40 7.80 12.13 -5.98
C VAL A 40 6.76 13.21 -5.70
N LEU A 41 7.18 14.47 -5.72
CA LEU A 41 6.33 15.65 -5.61
C LEU A 41 6.12 16.23 -6.99
N SER A 42 4.86 16.34 -7.37
CA SER A 42 4.42 16.99 -8.60
C SER A 42 3.54 18.20 -8.28
N GLU A 43 3.16 18.98 -9.28
CA GLU A 43 2.36 20.19 -9.09
C GLU A 43 0.98 19.95 -8.43
N ASP A 44 0.45 18.73 -8.54
CA ASP A 44 -0.90 18.35 -8.13
C ASP A 44 -0.96 17.46 -6.88
N GLY A 45 0.13 16.78 -6.56
CA GLY A 45 0.14 15.72 -5.55
C GLY A 45 1.54 15.26 -5.16
N LEU A 46 1.57 14.46 -4.10
CA LEU A 46 2.78 13.78 -3.64
C LEU A 46 2.53 12.27 -3.68
N GLU A 47 3.30 11.56 -4.49
CA GLU A 47 3.25 10.12 -4.68
C GLU A 47 4.42 9.46 -3.93
N PHE A 48 4.21 8.26 -3.39
CA PHE A 48 5.27 7.53 -2.71
C PHE A 48 5.29 6.05 -3.10
N TYR A 49 6.49 5.51 -3.29
CA TYR A 49 6.80 4.21 -3.88
C TYR A 49 7.65 3.40 -2.89
N LYS A 50 7.65 2.06 -2.99
CA LYS A 50 8.52 1.23 -2.14
C LYS A 50 9.99 1.40 -2.57
N LYS A 51 10.24 1.53 -3.87
CA LYS A 51 11.55 1.80 -4.48
C LYS A 51 11.41 2.77 -5.65
N LYS A 52 12.50 3.44 -6.02
CA LYS A 52 12.56 4.33 -7.20
C LYS A 52 12.18 3.64 -8.51
N THR A 53 12.48 2.34 -8.64
CA THR A 53 12.22 1.55 -9.85
C THR A 53 10.77 1.07 -9.97
N ASP A 54 9.96 1.27 -8.93
CA ASP A 54 8.57 0.83 -8.95
C ASP A 54 7.76 1.78 -9.84
N ARG A 55 6.92 1.21 -10.69
CA ARG A 55 6.08 1.98 -11.62
C ARG A 55 4.74 2.40 -11.02
N SER A 56 4.32 1.72 -9.94
CA SER A 56 3.06 2.00 -9.25
C SER A 56 3.33 2.62 -7.87
N PRO A 57 2.73 3.78 -7.56
CA PRO A 57 2.85 4.36 -6.23
C PRO A 57 2.10 3.49 -5.21
N LYS A 58 2.67 3.34 -4.01
CA LYS A 58 1.94 2.76 -2.85
C LYS A 58 0.76 3.64 -2.44
N GLY A 59 0.85 4.94 -2.72
CA GLY A 59 -0.24 5.88 -2.51
C GLY A 59 0.07 7.28 -3.04
N MET A 60 -0.97 8.10 -3.12
CA MET A 60 -0.91 9.49 -3.56
C MET A 60 -1.62 10.38 -2.54
N ILE A 61 -1.00 11.51 -2.21
CA ILE A 61 -1.55 12.55 -1.34
C ILE A 61 -1.87 13.77 -2.23
N PRO A 62 -3.16 14.06 -2.49
CA PRO A 62 -3.53 15.29 -3.18
C PRO A 62 -3.13 16.51 -2.36
N LEU A 63 -2.47 17.49 -3.00
CA LEU A 63 -2.03 18.71 -2.32
C LEU A 63 -3.08 19.81 -2.30
N LYS A 64 -4.10 19.71 -3.15
CA LYS A 64 -5.23 20.63 -3.14
C LYS A 64 -5.96 20.56 -1.79
N GLY A 65 -6.05 21.69 -1.10
CA GLY A 65 -6.67 21.78 0.23
C GLY A 65 -5.88 21.09 1.34
N ALA A 66 -4.65 20.63 1.06
CA ALA A 66 -3.78 20.02 2.07
C ALA A 66 -3.15 21.10 2.97
N LYS A 67 -2.91 20.75 4.23
CA LYS A 67 -2.19 21.56 5.20
C LYS A 67 -0.84 20.91 5.51
N LEU A 68 0.21 21.71 5.55
CA LEU A 68 1.55 21.26 5.89
C LEU A 68 1.97 21.80 7.27
N LEU A 69 2.39 20.90 8.15
CA LEU A 69 2.93 21.21 9.47
C LEU A 69 4.42 20.80 9.52
N SER A 70 5.29 21.77 9.84
CA SER A 70 6.71 21.54 10.10
C SER A 70 7.24 22.62 11.04
N PRO A 71 8.03 22.28 12.09
CA PRO A 71 8.34 20.92 12.51
C PRO A 71 7.12 20.24 13.16
N CYS A 72 6.96 18.94 12.90
CA CYS A 72 5.97 18.13 13.60
C CYS A 72 6.57 17.65 14.93
N GLN A 73 6.01 18.08 16.06
CA GLN A 73 6.50 17.77 17.40
C GLN A 73 5.80 16.56 18.04
N ASP A 74 4.90 15.89 17.31
CA ASP A 74 4.11 14.75 17.77
C ASP A 74 4.97 13.53 18.15
N PHE A 75 6.26 13.52 17.80
CA PHE A 75 7.19 12.42 18.05
C PHE A 75 8.43 12.85 18.83
N PRO A 76 8.46 12.70 20.17
CA PRO A 76 9.57 13.18 21.01
C PRO A 76 10.91 12.49 20.71
N LYS A 77 10.89 11.27 20.16
CA LYS A 77 12.10 10.49 19.80
C LYS A 77 12.52 10.62 18.34
N LYS A 78 11.74 11.32 17.50
CA LYS A 78 12.04 11.49 16.07
C LYS A 78 12.11 12.96 15.71
N THR A 79 13.31 13.40 15.38
CA THR A 79 13.55 14.74 14.85
C THR A 79 13.31 14.76 13.35
N LEU A 80 13.17 15.96 12.78
CA LEU A 80 13.07 16.19 11.33
C LEU A 80 11.79 15.66 10.67
N VAL A 81 10.72 15.48 11.45
CA VAL A 81 9.41 15.07 10.95
C VAL A 81 8.62 16.28 10.45
N PHE A 82 7.95 16.12 9.32
CA PHE A 82 6.88 17.00 8.85
C PHE A 82 5.60 16.20 8.61
N LYS A 83 4.46 16.88 8.69
CA LYS A 83 3.12 16.29 8.56
C LYS A 83 2.36 16.98 7.44
N ILE A 84 1.74 16.19 6.57
CA ILE A 84 0.79 16.64 5.56
C ILE A 84 -0.59 16.14 5.97
N THR A 85 -1.53 17.05 6.19
CA THR A 85 -2.95 16.73 6.40
C THR A 85 -3.68 16.97 5.08
N SER A 86 -4.25 15.94 4.46
CA SER A 86 -5.03 16.09 3.23
C SER A 86 -6.33 16.87 3.48
N GLU A 87 -7.00 17.32 2.41
CA GLU A 87 -8.32 17.97 2.51
C GLU A 87 -9.35 17.09 3.25
N LYS A 88 -9.21 15.76 3.12
CA LYS A 88 -10.02 14.75 3.82
C LYS A 88 -9.60 14.51 5.29
N LYS A 89 -8.77 15.37 5.86
CA LYS A 89 -8.23 15.27 7.22
C LYS A 89 -7.42 13.99 7.50
N GLN A 90 -6.83 13.37 6.47
CA GLN A 90 -5.90 12.27 6.67
C GLN A 90 -4.49 12.80 6.93
N ASP A 91 -3.87 12.34 8.01
CA ASP A 91 -2.52 12.75 8.42
C ASP A 91 -1.46 11.80 7.87
N HIS A 92 -0.47 12.36 7.18
CA HIS A 92 0.68 11.66 6.65
C HIS A 92 1.96 12.24 7.23
N PHE A 93 2.80 11.39 7.83
CA PHE A 93 4.03 11.80 8.49
C PHE A 93 5.24 11.29 7.72
N PHE A 94 6.17 12.20 7.49
CA PHE A 94 7.42 11.93 6.78
C PHE A 94 8.59 12.48 7.59
N GLN A 95 9.68 11.72 7.62
CA GLN A 95 10.93 12.08 8.26
C GLN A 95 12.01 12.20 7.19
N ALA A 96 12.71 13.34 7.19
CA ALA A 96 13.90 13.56 6.38
C ALA A 96 15.16 13.03 7.09
N SER A 97 16.21 12.82 6.31
CA SER A 97 17.52 12.36 6.78
C SER A 97 18.32 13.47 7.46
N TYR A 98 18.12 14.73 7.03
CA TYR A 98 18.79 15.92 7.57
C TYR A 98 17.91 17.18 7.49
N VAL A 99 18.30 18.25 8.18
CA VAL A 99 17.49 19.47 8.35
C VAL A 99 17.20 20.14 7.01
N GLU A 100 18.22 20.30 6.19
CA GLU A 100 18.12 20.98 4.90
C GLU A 100 17.19 20.22 3.95
N GLU A 101 17.27 18.89 3.89
CA GLU A 101 16.34 18.05 3.13
C GLU A 101 14.90 18.30 3.56
N ARG A 102 14.62 18.32 4.87
CA ARG A 102 13.29 18.65 5.40
C ARG A 102 12.84 20.03 4.93
N GLU A 103 13.68 21.05 5.10
CA GLU A 103 13.33 22.42 4.72
C GLU A 103 13.06 22.54 3.22
N PHE A 104 13.82 21.84 2.39
CA PHE A 104 13.60 21.79 0.95
C PHE A 104 12.28 21.12 0.57
N TRP A 105 11.98 19.95 1.14
CA TRP A 105 10.68 19.28 0.94
C TRP A 105 9.52 20.18 1.39
N VAL A 106 9.63 20.77 2.58
CA VAL A 106 8.61 21.67 3.14
C VAL A 106 8.39 22.89 2.26
N LYS A 107 9.46 23.50 1.76
CA LYS A 107 9.40 24.66 0.86
C LYS A 107 8.70 24.32 -0.46
N ASP A 108 9.06 23.21 -1.08
CA ASP A 108 8.50 22.81 -2.37
C ASP A 108 7.04 22.38 -2.26
N ILE A 109 6.67 21.64 -1.21
CA ILE A 109 5.28 21.26 -0.93
C ILE A 109 4.42 22.50 -0.65
N LYS A 110 4.89 23.45 0.17
CA LYS A 110 4.19 24.72 0.41
C LYS A 110 3.95 25.48 -0.89
N ARG A 111 4.99 25.59 -1.74
CA ARG A 111 4.87 26.26 -3.03
C ARG A 111 3.81 25.59 -3.91
N ALA A 112 3.79 24.27 -3.97
CA ALA A 112 2.80 23.52 -4.73
C ALA A 112 1.37 23.76 -4.21
N ILE A 113 1.14 23.69 -2.90
CA ILE A 113 -0.17 23.96 -2.28
C ILE A 113 -0.65 25.38 -2.62
N THR A 114 0.19 26.40 -2.44
CA THR A 114 -0.17 27.80 -2.73
C THR A 114 -0.44 28.03 -4.22
N CYS A 115 0.32 27.37 -5.11
CA CYS A 115 0.06 27.42 -6.55
C CYS A 115 -1.31 26.85 -6.93
N LEU A 116 -1.75 25.79 -6.24
CA LEU A 116 -3.07 25.16 -6.45
C LEU A 116 -4.21 26.02 -5.91
N GLU A 117 -4.00 26.74 -4.81
CA GLU A 117 -4.97 27.70 -4.24
C GLU A 117 -5.17 28.92 -5.15
N GLY A 118 -4.10 29.35 -5.85
CA GLY A 118 -4.11 30.47 -6.81
C GLY A 118 -4.83 30.21 -8.15
N GLY A 119 -5.56 29.10 -8.28
CA GLY A 119 -6.37 28.82 -9.47
C GLY A 119 -5.61 28.20 -10.65
N LYS A 120 -4.37 27.75 -10.48
CA LYS A 120 -3.72 26.91 -11.49
C LYS A 120 -4.56 25.64 -11.70
N ARG A 121 -4.98 25.40 -12.94
CA ARG A 121 -5.71 24.19 -13.31
C ARG A 121 -4.79 23.00 -13.13
N PHE A 122 -5.33 21.94 -12.53
CA PHE A 122 -4.74 20.61 -12.48
C PHE A 122 -4.22 20.25 -13.89
N ALA A 123 -2.90 20.04 -14.03
CA ALA A 123 -2.28 19.68 -15.32
C ALA A 123 -2.88 18.36 -15.85
N ARG A 124 -3.09 17.40 -14.93
CA ARG A 124 -3.98 16.27 -15.20
C ARG A 124 -5.41 16.81 -15.29
N LYS A 125 -6.06 16.78 -16.47
CA LYS A 125 -7.53 16.68 -16.50
C LYS A 125 -7.82 15.53 -15.57
N SER A 126 -8.38 15.85 -14.39
CA SER A 126 -8.62 14.94 -13.29
C SER A 126 -8.70 13.53 -13.84
N THR A 127 -7.72 12.69 -13.51
CA THR A 127 -7.92 11.26 -13.52
C THR A 127 -9.07 11.01 -12.54
N ARG A 128 -10.31 11.31 -12.95
CA ARG A 128 -11.57 10.80 -12.42
C ARG A 128 -11.72 9.33 -12.84
N ARG A 129 -10.60 8.64 -13.00
CA ARG A 129 -10.45 7.20 -12.82
C ARG A 129 -9.57 6.88 -11.61
N SER A 130 -9.12 7.87 -10.83
CA SER A 130 -8.86 7.64 -9.42
C SER A 130 -10.22 7.35 -8.82
N ILE A 131 -10.40 6.09 -8.48
CA ILE A 131 -11.63 5.61 -7.90
C ILE A 131 -11.91 6.52 -6.71
N ARG A 132 -13.11 7.09 -6.67
CA ARG A 132 -13.65 7.62 -5.42
C ARG A 132 -13.72 6.43 -4.48
N LEU A 133 -12.62 6.16 -3.77
CA LEU A 133 -12.68 5.37 -2.56
C LEU A 133 -13.71 6.11 -1.70
N PRO A 134 -14.78 5.45 -1.26
CA PRO A 134 -15.68 6.03 -0.29
C PRO A 134 -14.85 6.52 0.90
N GLU A 135 -15.39 7.41 1.73
CA GLU A 135 -14.72 8.00 2.91
C GLU A 135 -14.40 6.96 4.01
N VAL A 136 -14.13 5.72 3.61
CA VAL A 136 -13.85 4.56 4.43
C VAL A 136 -12.37 4.60 4.78
N ASN A 137 -12.10 4.82 6.05
CA ASN A 137 -10.78 4.62 6.63
C ASN A 137 -10.44 3.13 6.53
N LEU A 138 -9.46 2.78 5.68
CA LEU A 138 -9.04 1.40 5.45
C LEU A 138 -8.55 0.72 6.73
N SER A 139 -8.02 1.48 7.69
CA SER A 139 -7.60 0.95 8.99
C SER A 139 -8.81 0.55 9.84
N ASP A 140 -9.86 1.37 9.86
CA ASP A 140 -11.09 1.04 10.61
C ASP A 140 -11.84 -0.11 9.94
N LEU A 141 -11.82 -0.15 8.60
CA LEU A 141 -12.36 -1.25 7.83
C LEU A 141 -11.64 -2.56 8.16
N TYR A 142 -10.31 -2.54 8.21
CA TYR A 142 -9.50 -3.69 8.59
C TYR A 142 -9.82 -4.21 10.00
N MET A 143 -9.94 -3.30 10.97
CA MET A 143 -10.30 -3.68 12.34
C MET A 143 -11.68 -4.35 12.40
N GLN A 144 -12.64 -3.88 11.61
CA GLN A 144 -13.97 -4.50 11.49
C GLN A 144 -13.92 -5.86 10.78
N MET A 145 -13.08 -6.00 9.75
CA MET A 145 -12.87 -7.29 9.08
C MET A 145 -12.28 -8.35 10.01
N LYS A 146 -11.61 -7.95 11.09
CA LYS A 146 -11.02 -8.83 12.10
C LYS A 146 -11.92 -9.03 13.33
N ASP A 147 -13.10 -8.44 13.34
CA ASP A 147 -14.02 -8.57 14.47
C ASP A 147 -14.43 -10.04 14.68
N GLN A 148 -14.49 -10.48 15.94
CA GLN A 148 -14.73 -11.89 16.26
C GLN A 148 -16.14 -12.36 15.92
N ASP A 149 -17.12 -11.44 15.97
CA ASP A 149 -18.54 -11.75 15.80
C ASP A 149 -19.04 -11.38 14.40
N SER A 150 -18.54 -10.27 13.85
CA SER A 150 -19.00 -9.70 12.58
C SER A 150 -17.96 -9.71 11.48
N GLY A 151 -16.71 -10.10 11.75
CA GLY A 151 -15.60 -10.08 10.79
C GLY A 151 -15.53 -11.28 9.84
N ILE A 152 -14.47 -11.30 9.04
CA ILE A 152 -14.16 -12.39 8.12
C ILE A 152 -13.54 -13.53 8.92
N ARG A 153 -14.14 -14.71 8.79
CA ARG A 153 -13.65 -15.93 9.45
C ARG A 153 -12.42 -16.46 8.74
N GLU A 154 -11.30 -16.50 9.45
CA GLU A 154 -10.10 -17.18 9.02
C GLU A 154 -10.29 -18.70 9.14
N ILE A 155 -10.10 -19.41 8.04
CA ILE A 155 -10.33 -20.85 7.95
C ILE A 155 -9.09 -21.57 7.43
N LYS A 156 -9.15 -22.90 7.50
CA LYS A 156 -8.15 -23.79 6.93
C LYS A 156 -8.65 -24.31 5.58
N LEU A 157 -7.92 -24.05 4.51
CA LEU A 157 -8.29 -24.42 3.15
C LEU A 157 -7.19 -25.28 2.53
N GLU A 158 -7.59 -26.30 1.78
CA GLU A 158 -6.67 -27.15 1.03
C GLU A 158 -6.82 -26.88 -0.47
N GLN A 159 -5.72 -26.54 -1.14
CA GLN A 159 -5.67 -26.31 -2.58
C GLN A 159 -4.33 -26.77 -3.14
N ASN A 160 -4.34 -27.39 -4.32
CA ASN A 160 -3.13 -27.83 -5.03
C ASN A 160 -2.15 -28.65 -4.15
N ASN A 161 -2.68 -29.56 -3.33
CA ASN A 161 -1.88 -30.37 -2.40
C ASN A 161 -1.11 -29.52 -1.36
N ARG A 162 -1.59 -28.32 -1.06
CA ARG A 162 -1.09 -27.43 -0.01
C ARG A 162 -2.24 -27.03 0.92
N LEU A 163 -1.91 -26.90 2.19
CA LEU A 163 -2.83 -26.63 3.27
C LEU A 163 -2.56 -25.23 3.83
N PHE A 164 -3.48 -24.32 3.58
CA PHE A 164 -3.42 -22.92 3.97
C PHE A 164 -4.22 -22.71 5.26
N SER A 165 -3.55 -22.33 6.34
CA SER A 165 -4.17 -22.04 7.64
C SER A 165 -4.25 -20.53 7.86
N TYR A 166 -5.33 -20.08 8.50
CA TYR A 166 -5.65 -18.66 8.73
C TYR A 166 -5.80 -17.85 7.43
N CYS A 167 -6.58 -18.38 6.50
CA CYS A 167 -6.84 -17.73 5.22
C CYS A 167 -8.34 -17.67 4.90
N PHE A 168 -8.68 -16.92 3.87
CA PHE A 168 -10.04 -16.76 3.35
C PHE A 168 -9.99 -16.51 1.84
N THR A 169 -11.13 -16.67 1.17
CA THR A 169 -11.20 -16.50 -0.28
C THR A 169 -11.46 -15.05 -0.66
N GLY A 170 -11.07 -14.66 -1.89
CA GLY A 170 -11.33 -13.34 -2.44
C GLY A 170 -12.80 -12.97 -2.45
N VAL A 171 -13.67 -13.92 -2.81
CA VAL A 171 -15.12 -13.71 -2.79
C VAL A 171 -15.66 -13.44 -1.39
N THR A 172 -15.11 -14.08 -0.35
CA THR A 172 -15.56 -13.85 1.04
C THR A 172 -15.29 -12.41 1.47
N VAL A 173 -14.17 -11.83 1.04
CA VAL A 173 -13.84 -10.42 1.32
C VAL A 173 -14.86 -9.49 0.68
N VAL A 174 -15.19 -9.73 -0.60
CA VAL A 174 -16.14 -8.90 -1.36
C VAL A 174 -17.56 -9.02 -0.79
N GLU A 175 -18.01 -10.24 -0.52
CA GLU A 175 -19.33 -10.50 0.07
C GLU A 175 -19.48 -9.89 1.46
N TRP A 176 -18.44 -9.99 2.29
CA TRP A 176 -18.42 -9.38 3.62
C TRP A 176 -18.56 -7.87 3.55
N MET A 177 -17.83 -7.20 2.64
CA MET A 177 -17.90 -5.74 2.48
C MET A 177 -19.29 -5.29 2.02
N ILE A 178 -19.95 -6.05 1.15
CA ILE A 178 -21.31 -5.73 0.69
C ILE A 178 -22.33 -5.99 1.82
N SER A 179 -22.21 -7.12 2.51
CA SER A 179 -23.13 -7.51 3.58
C SER A 179 -23.09 -6.59 4.79
N ASN A 180 -21.91 -5.99 5.08
CA ASN A 180 -21.72 -5.02 6.16
C ASN A 180 -21.86 -3.56 5.70
N GLU A 181 -22.43 -3.32 4.52
CA GLU A 181 -22.67 -1.99 3.94
C GLU A 181 -21.40 -1.12 3.81
N LYS A 182 -20.21 -1.75 3.72
CA LYS A 182 -18.93 -1.07 3.49
C LYS A 182 -18.72 -0.75 2.01
N ALA A 183 -19.38 -1.51 1.13
CA ALA A 183 -19.42 -1.29 -0.31
C ALA A 183 -20.84 -1.48 -0.84
N ARG A 184 -21.27 -0.65 -1.81
CA ARG A 184 -22.62 -0.73 -2.39
C ARG A 184 -22.73 -1.78 -3.50
N ASN A 185 -21.60 -2.21 -4.05
CA ASN A 185 -21.52 -3.16 -5.15
C ASN A 185 -20.13 -3.83 -5.20
N ARG A 186 -20.02 -4.92 -5.97
CA ARG A 186 -18.76 -5.67 -6.15
C ARG A 186 -17.59 -4.79 -6.64
N PRO A 187 -17.76 -3.90 -7.65
CA PRO A 187 -16.68 -2.99 -8.07
C PRO A 187 -16.15 -2.10 -6.93
N GLU A 188 -17.02 -1.56 -6.08
CA GLU A 188 -16.61 -0.74 -4.94
C GLU A 188 -15.85 -1.56 -3.89
N ALA A 189 -16.31 -2.79 -3.62
CA ALA A 189 -15.63 -3.73 -2.72
C ALA A 189 -14.24 -4.13 -3.25
N LEU A 190 -14.12 -4.40 -4.55
CA LEU A 190 -12.84 -4.72 -5.20
C LEU A 190 -11.81 -3.60 -5.03
N VAL A 191 -12.23 -2.35 -5.17
CA VAL A 191 -11.34 -1.19 -5.01
C VAL A 191 -10.89 -1.06 -3.55
N LEU A 192 -11.79 -1.27 -2.59
CA LEU A 192 -11.41 -1.30 -1.17
C LEU A 192 -10.44 -2.45 -0.88
N ALA A 193 -10.66 -3.64 -1.44
CA ALA A 193 -9.79 -4.80 -1.28
C ALA A 193 -8.39 -4.57 -1.88
N VAL A 194 -8.30 -3.96 -3.08
CA VAL A 194 -7.02 -3.52 -3.66
C VAL A 194 -6.34 -2.48 -2.75
N GLY A 195 -7.10 -1.52 -2.23
CA GLY A 195 -6.59 -0.54 -1.26
C GLY A 195 -6.03 -1.20 0.00
N LEU A 196 -6.70 -2.22 0.53
CA LEU A 196 -6.24 -3.01 1.67
C LEU A 196 -4.94 -3.76 1.36
N MET A 197 -4.80 -4.35 0.17
CA MET A 197 -3.55 -5.00 -0.23
C MET A 197 -2.39 -4.02 -0.41
N ASN A 198 -2.62 -2.86 -1.03
CA ASN A 198 -1.57 -1.85 -1.26
C ASN A 198 -1.01 -1.28 0.05
N GLU A 199 -1.87 -1.10 1.05
CA GLU A 199 -1.48 -0.69 2.40
C GLU A 199 -0.91 -1.85 3.24
N GLY A 200 -0.98 -3.09 2.73
CA GLY A 200 -0.43 -4.29 3.38
C GLY A 200 -1.30 -4.86 4.49
N PHE A 201 -2.59 -4.54 4.52
CA PHE A 201 -3.57 -5.15 5.42
C PHE A 201 -3.88 -6.61 5.01
N LEU A 202 -4.01 -6.82 3.70
CA LEU A 202 -4.27 -8.12 3.08
C LEU A 202 -3.05 -8.57 2.29
N GLN A 203 -2.77 -9.87 2.29
CA GLN A 203 -1.68 -10.47 1.55
C GLN A 203 -2.19 -11.68 0.74
N PRO A 204 -1.68 -11.90 -0.49
CA PRO A 204 -2.02 -13.06 -1.31
C PRO A 204 -1.37 -14.33 -0.77
N ALA A 205 -2.13 -15.42 -0.64
CA ALA A 205 -1.67 -16.67 -0.03
C ALA A 205 -1.21 -17.70 -1.08
N ASP A 206 -2.02 -17.91 -2.12
CA ASP A 206 -1.83 -18.93 -3.15
C ASP A 206 -1.18 -18.36 -4.42
N ASP A 207 -0.78 -19.24 -5.33
CA ASP A 207 -0.08 -18.85 -6.55
C ASP A 207 -0.99 -18.00 -7.46
N THR A 208 -2.30 -18.27 -7.50
CA THR A 208 -3.28 -17.49 -8.30
C THR A 208 -3.37 -16.03 -7.84
N SER A 209 -3.52 -15.81 -6.52
CA SER A 209 -3.61 -14.45 -5.97
C SER A 209 -2.28 -13.70 -6.03
N LYS A 210 -1.15 -14.41 -5.90
CA LYS A 210 0.20 -13.83 -6.03
C LYS A 210 0.47 -13.37 -7.45
N GLU A 211 0.17 -14.20 -8.45
CA GLU A 211 0.30 -13.84 -9.85
C GLU A 211 -0.56 -12.62 -10.21
N ALA A 212 -1.78 -12.51 -9.66
CA ALA A 212 -2.61 -11.33 -9.87
C ALA A 212 -2.09 -10.06 -9.16
N ALA A 213 -1.43 -10.23 -8.00
CA ALA A 213 -0.85 -9.12 -7.27
C ALA A 213 0.46 -8.60 -7.89
N GLU A 214 1.25 -9.48 -8.52
CA GLU A 214 2.60 -9.20 -9.02
C GLU A 214 2.74 -9.18 -10.55
N GLY A 215 1.80 -9.79 -11.29
CA GLY A 215 1.91 -10.04 -12.73
C GLY A 215 1.46 -8.89 -13.65
N GLY A 216 0.85 -7.83 -13.12
CA GLY A 216 0.32 -6.71 -13.89
C GLY A 216 1.00 -5.36 -13.61
N GLU A 217 0.71 -4.35 -14.44
CA GLU A 217 1.13 -2.96 -14.21
C GLU A 217 0.49 -2.33 -12.95
N GLN A 218 -0.57 -2.96 -12.43
CA GLN A 218 -1.32 -2.52 -11.26
C GLN A 218 -1.72 -3.73 -10.40
N THR A 219 -1.58 -3.61 -9.08
CA THR A 219 -1.97 -4.66 -8.13
C THR A 219 -3.47 -4.95 -8.26
N THR A 220 -3.80 -6.22 -8.52
CA THR A 220 -5.17 -6.64 -8.79
C THR A 220 -5.66 -7.60 -7.69
N PHE A 221 -6.87 -7.35 -7.19
CA PHE A 221 -7.58 -8.27 -6.29
C PHE A 221 -8.54 -9.13 -7.11
N LEU A 222 -8.60 -10.43 -6.82
CA LEU A 222 -9.48 -11.37 -7.49
C LEU A 222 -10.72 -11.66 -6.63
N ASP A 223 -11.90 -11.31 -7.13
CA ASP A 223 -13.20 -11.77 -6.59
C ASP A 223 -13.45 -13.22 -7.06
N ASP A 224 -12.68 -14.16 -6.51
CA ASP A 224 -12.71 -15.58 -6.88
C ASP A 224 -12.74 -16.46 -5.62
N THR A 225 -13.37 -17.63 -5.73
CA THR A 225 -13.37 -18.68 -4.69
C THR A 225 -12.03 -19.40 -4.59
N LYS A 226 -11.23 -19.34 -5.66
CA LYS A 226 -9.92 -19.99 -5.72
C LYS A 226 -8.77 -19.10 -5.26
N ALA A 227 -8.92 -17.79 -5.36
CA ALA A 227 -7.91 -16.84 -4.89
C ALA A 227 -7.94 -16.74 -3.36
N LEU A 228 -6.82 -17.05 -2.72
CA LEU A 228 -6.69 -17.07 -1.27
C LEU A 228 -5.94 -15.85 -0.76
N TYR A 229 -6.42 -15.29 0.34
CA TYR A 229 -5.84 -14.13 1.01
C TYR A 229 -5.76 -14.37 2.52
N TYR A 230 -4.88 -13.63 3.19
CA TYR A 230 -4.72 -13.67 4.65
C TYR A 230 -4.48 -12.26 5.20
N PHE A 231 -4.78 -12.07 6.49
CA PHE A 231 -4.46 -10.82 7.19
C PHE A 231 -2.96 -10.76 7.50
N ALA A 232 -2.31 -9.62 7.29
CA ALA A 232 -0.85 -9.53 7.42
C ALA A 232 -0.31 -9.78 8.85
N ASP A 233 -1.17 -9.66 9.87
CA ASP A 233 -0.85 -9.94 11.27
C ASP A 233 -1.45 -11.27 11.78
N SER A 234 -2.01 -12.09 10.88
CA SER A 234 -2.48 -13.44 11.20
C SER A 234 -1.33 -14.43 11.36
N GLY A 235 -1.56 -15.53 12.06
CA GLY A 235 -0.63 -16.66 12.18
C GLY A 235 -0.54 -17.52 10.91
N PHE A 236 -0.72 -16.91 9.73
CA PHE A 236 -0.80 -17.62 8.45
C PHE A 236 0.36 -18.61 8.25
N PHE A 237 -0.01 -19.82 7.84
CA PHE A 237 0.94 -20.89 7.58
C PHE A 237 0.44 -21.76 6.42
N CYS A 238 1.34 -22.08 5.49
CA CYS A 238 1.07 -22.95 4.35
C CYS A 238 1.97 -24.19 4.43
N GLU A 239 1.36 -25.39 4.48
CA GLU A 239 2.08 -26.67 4.50
C GLU A 239 1.82 -27.41 3.18
N GLY A 240 2.86 -27.74 2.42
CA GLY A 240 2.73 -28.62 1.27
C GLY A 240 2.70 -30.07 1.71
N TYR A 241 1.79 -30.87 1.17
CA TYR A 241 1.97 -32.31 1.18
C TYR A 241 3.20 -32.59 0.31
N SER A 242 4.29 -32.95 0.97
CA SER A 242 5.52 -33.38 0.33
C SER A 242 5.18 -34.40 -0.74
N SER A 243 5.40 -34.07 -2.01
CA SER A 243 5.50 -35.09 -3.07
C SER A 243 6.56 -36.10 -2.62
N ASP A 244 6.34 -37.39 -2.87
CA ASP A 244 7.15 -38.54 -2.42
C ASP A 244 8.63 -38.56 -2.92
N GLU A 245 9.18 -37.43 -3.35
CA GLU A 245 10.58 -37.29 -3.80
C GLU A 245 11.48 -36.58 -2.76
N ASP A 246 10.92 -36.00 -1.68
CA ASP A 246 11.69 -35.34 -0.61
C ASP A 246 11.82 -36.19 0.69
N VAL A 247 11.78 -37.52 0.57
CA VAL A 247 11.95 -38.45 1.71
C VAL A 247 13.37 -38.42 2.29
N LEU A 248 14.30 -37.64 1.71
CA LEU A 248 15.73 -37.71 2.03
C LEU A 248 16.35 -36.49 2.72
N VAL A 249 15.61 -35.62 3.43
CA VAL A 249 16.26 -34.75 4.45
C VAL A 249 15.33 -34.39 5.63
N LYS A 250 14.65 -35.38 6.20
CA LYS A 250 14.01 -35.24 7.52
C LYS A 250 14.40 -36.38 8.45
N GLU A 251 15.69 -36.72 8.47
CA GLU A 251 16.23 -37.35 9.67
C GLU A 251 16.33 -36.30 10.77
N GLU A 252 15.47 -36.51 11.76
CA GLU A 252 15.40 -35.80 13.02
C GLU A 252 16.79 -35.70 13.67
N PHE A 253 17.37 -34.51 13.76
CA PHE A 253 18.36 -34.23 14.81
C PHE A 253 17.64 -34.07 16.16
N ARG A 254 16.96 -35.14 16.63
CA ARG A 254 16.56 -35.28 18.03
C ARG A 254 17.69 -35.94 18.81
N GLY A 255 18.82 -35.24 18.91
CA GLY A 255 19.86 -35.58 19.86
C GLY A 255 19.53 -35.01 21.23
N ASN A 256 19.64 -35.82 22.28
CA ASN A 256 19.56 -35.31 23.66
C ASN A 256 20.70 -34.31 23.90
N ILE A 257 20.37 -33.14 24.48
CA ILE A 257 21.35 -32.12 24.84
C ILE A 257 22.18 -32.65 26.01
N ILE A 258 23.41 -33.08 25.75
CA ILE A 258 24.32 -33.63 26.78
C ILE A 258 25.19 -32.54 27.42
N LYS A 259 25.30 -31.36 26.79
CA LYS A 259 26.11 -30.24 27.28
C LYS A 259 25.64 -28.91 26.68
N GLN A 260 25.48 -27.88 27.51
CA GLN A 260 25.29 -26.49 27.08
C GLN A 260 26.50 -25.65 27.48
N GLY A 261 26.91 -24.74 26.60
CA GLY A 261 27.99 -23.79 26.83
C GLY A 261 27.99 -22.68 25.77
N CYS A 262 28.65 -21.56 26.06
CA CYS A 262 28.77 -20.44 25.12
C CYS A 262 30.09 -20.53 24.34
N LEU A 263 30.02 -20.46 23.02
CA LEU A 263 31.20 -20.36 22.14
C LEU A 263 31.33 -18.92 21.64
N LEU A 264 32.54 -18.36 21.72
CA LEU A 264 32.85 -17.06 21.14
C LEU A 264 33.23 -17.26 19.67
N LYS A 265 32.50 -16.58 18.78
CA LYS A 265 32.76 -16.59 17.35
C LYS A 265 33.94 -15.67 17.04
N GLN A 266 35.02 -16.24 16.52
CA GLN A 266 36.14 -15.46 16.00
C GLN A 266 35.72 -14.85 14.66
N VAL A 267 35.82 -13.53 14.55
CA VAL A 267 35.64 -12.80 13.28
C VAL A 267 37.04 -12.53 12.74
N SER A 268 37.38 -13.14 11.62
CA SER A 268 38.57 -12.81 10.82
C SER A 268 38.22 -11.80 9.73
#